data_AF-A0A1X7RWB7-F1
#
_entry.id   AF-A0A1X7RWB7-F1
#
_cell.length_a   1.000
_cell.length_b   1.000
_cell.length_c   1.000
_cell.angle_alpha   90.00
_cell.angle_beta   90.00
_cell.angle_gamma   90.00
#
_symmetry.space_group_name_H-M   'P 1'
#
loop_
_entity.id
_entity.type
_entity.pdbx_description
1 polymer ?
#
loop_
_entity_poly.entity_id
_entity_poly.type
_entity_poly.pdbx_seq_one_letter_code
_entity_poly.pdbx_strand_id
1 'polypeptide(L)'
;MAFPILPPVIEALPLNSGGPRNYKDNYIFFWNNVGLDLNRITHTNSGHQSGPPLSARYLGILHLAIHDAYLATFPYSEQSDAMEQFADDFRPFLSASAFGTVQAASNPAANAAEAKLAVAGAAITVLNKLFKAPAKRDPGVSQSTATLVSDFIDASSLAYQQAHGLSPRSSAYAFGAAIANLILDQLEIKGSEPGVDAGGYMPNSNQPYFFDDDPSHPICVRPIDPNAPERGNKIVRPYHAPSYGTSAAVSATTEDIKITDPPLVPSNPPSLETDPTAEHLKYLEALEDVRRMGGAEDLASTKRQPAQTVGAVFWAYDGVNLIGTPPRLYNQVVKQIAFDAKVGDDISSDENNAQFVRLLALVNVAMADVGVFCWRDKYKYELWRPLTGVHADPSGPVPGGSSRPTWRVLGAPATNSNEGGFKPPFPAHSSGNATFGATAFQMARLFYDQRGDSVFVQDDGSRSDKSSPPQDQPPRSE
;
A
#
# COMPACT_ATOMS: atom_id res chain seq x y z
N MET A 1 2.17 8.86 27.40
CA MET A 1 3.38 8.53 26.62
C MET A 1 3.64 9.68 25.66
N ALA A 2 4.87 10.15 25.52
CA ALA A 2 5.20 11.13 24.49
C ALA A 2 5.10 10.47 23.10
N PHE A 3 4.75 11.23 22.06
CA PHE A 3 4.84 10.75 20.68
C PHE A 3 6.24 10.19 20.43
N PRO A 4 6.38 9.03 19.76
CA PRO A 4 7.69 8.66 19.24
C PRO A 4 8.19 9.82 18.40
N ILE A 5 9.45 10.23 18.62
CA ILE A 5 10.09 11.22 17.75
C ILE A 5 10.14 10.59 16.38
N LEU A 6 9.22 11.02 15.52
CA LEU A 6 9.16 10.55 14.16
C LEU A 6 10.44 11.02 13.47
N PRO A 7 11.23 10.12 12.85
CA PRO A 7 12.33 10.58 12.02
C PRO A 7 11.74 11.53 10.96
N PRO A 8 12.43 12.65 10.66
CA PRO A 8 11.98 13.54 9.61
C PRO A 8 11.75 12.72 8.35
N VAL A 9 10.62 12.96 7.69
CA VAL A 9 10.40 12.45 6.32
C VAL A 9 11.60 12.92 5.49
N ILE A 10 11.98 12.20 4.43
CA ILE A 10 12.99 12.59 3.43
C ILE A 10 12.48 13.82 2.65
N GLU A 11 12.20 14.90 3.37
CA GLU A 11 11.77 16.24 2.93
C GLU A 11 12.96 17.20 3.05
N ALA A 12 13.94 16.88 3.90
CA ALA A 12 15.02 17.78 4.30
C ALA A 12 16.41 17.46 3.72
N LEU A 13 16.56 16.44 2.86
CA LEU A 13 17.84 16.18 2.20
C LEU A 13 17.92 17.02 0.90
N PRO A 14 18.96 17.87 0.73
CA PRO A 14 19.19 18.57 -0.53
C PRO A 14 19.42 17.56 -1.65
N LEU A 15 18.84 17.80 -2.82
CA LEU A 15 19.29 17.11 -4.04
C LEU A 15 20.66 17.65 -4.45
N ASN A 16 21.37 16.89 -5.28
CA ASN A 16 22.55 17.38 -6.00
C ASN A 16 22.24 18.56 -6.95
N SER A 17 20.97 19.00 -7.08
CA SER A 17 20.53 20.02 -8.03
C SER A 17 19.29 20.85 -7.63
N GLY A 18 18.78 20.79 -6.39
CA GLY A 18 17.58 21.55 -6.02
C GLY A 18 17.29 21.54 -4.52
N GLY A 19 16.67 22.62 -4.01
CA GLY A 19 16.40 22.85 -2.58
C GLY A 19 15.50 21.81 -1.90
N PRO A 20 15.09 22.05 -0.64
CA PRO A 20 14.32 21.08 0.15
C PRO A 20 12.98 20.72 -0.53
N ARG A 21 12.53 19.47 -0.34
CA ARG A 21 11.24 19.01 -0.86
C ARG A 21 10.14 19.46 0.09
N ASN A 22 9.52 20.59 -0.21
CA ASN A 22 8.48 21.19 0.63
C ASN A 22 7.10 20.55 0.42
N TYR A 23 6.97 19.22 0.56
CA TYR A 23 5.68 18.54 0.33
C TYR A 23 4.55 19.11 1.20
N LYS A 24 4.87 19.52 2.43
CA LYS A 24 3.91 20.08 3.39
C LYS A 24 3.30 21.43 2.97
N ASP A 25 3.93 22.14 2.03
CA ASP A 25 3.45 23.43 1.53
C ASP A 25 2.29 23.25 0.54
N ASN A 26 2.08 22.03 0.01
CA ASN A 26 0.91 21.65 -0.75
C ASN A 26 -0.10 20.91 0.15
N TYR A 27 -1.36 21.33 0.15
CA TYR A 27 -2.38 20.80 1.06
C TYR A 27 -2.84 19.37 0.72
N ILE A 28 -2.67 18.90 -0.52
CA ILE A 28 -2.95 17.51 -0.91
C ILE A 28 -1.87 16.58 -0.37
N PHE A 29 -0.60 16.95 -0.58
CA PHE A 29 0.52 16.21 0.00
C PHE A 29 0.53 16.24 1.52
N PHE A 30 0.07 17.34 2.14
CA PHE A 30 -0.12 17.39 3.59
C PHE A 30 -1.02 16.25 4.08
N TRP A 31 -2.23 16.09 3.52
CA TRP A 31 -3.14 15.03 3.96
C TRP A 31 -2.65 13.63 3.59
N ASN A 32 -1.96 13.47 2.46
CA ASN A 32 -1.25 12.23 2.16
C ASN A 32 -0.25 11.90 3.28
N ASN A 33 0.60 12.85 3.66
CA ASN A 33 1.60 12.70 4.72
C ASN A 33 0.98 12.30 6.06
N VAL A 34 -0.12 12.94 6.46
CA VAL A 34 -0.86 12.56 7.68
C VAL A 34 -1.32 11.10 7.59
N GLY A 35 -1.86 10.66 6.45
CA GLY A 35 -2.22 9.27 6.22
C GLY A 35 -1.03 8.30 6.28
N LEU A 36 0.13 8.68 5.76
CA LEU A 36 1.36 7.88 5.83
C LEU A 36 1.98 7.83 7.23
N ASP A 37 1.77 8.87 8.03
CA ASP A 37 2.24 8.91 9.40
C ASP A 37 1.35 8.09 10.32
N LEU A 38 0.03 8.17 10.13
CA LEU A 38 -0.90 7.24 10.77
C LEU A 38 -0.54 5.79 10.47
N ASN A 39 -0.14 5.48 9.23
CA ASN A 39 0.34 4.14 8.86
C ASN A 39 1.43 3.64 9.82
N ARG A 40 2.54 4.37 9.93
CA ARG A 40 3.67 3.93 10.76
C ARG A 40 3.33 3.96 12.24
N ILE A 41 2.53 4.93 12.69
CA ILE A 41 2.14 5.06 14.10
C ILE A 41 1.29 3.88 14.55
N THR A 42 0.29 3.46 13.76
CA THR A 42 -0.57 2.33 14.12
C THR A 42 0.20 1.01 14.11
N HIS A 43 1.14 0.82 13.19
CA HIS A 43 2.00 -0.37 13.19
C HIS A 43 3.01 -0.41 14.35
N THR A 44 3.42 0.76 14.84
CA THR A 44 4.31 0.87 16.01
C THR A 44 3.58 0.58 17.32
N ASN A 45 2.31 0.98 17.41
CA ASN A 45 1.55 0.97 18.67
C ASN A 45 0.39 -0.03 18.68
N SER A 46 0.32 -0.93 17.69
CA SER A 46 -0.78 -1.89 17.51
C SER A 46 -2.15 -1.21 17.44
N GLY A 47 -2.28 -0.21 16.56
CA GLY A 47 -3.52 0.55 16.33
C GLY A 47 -4.44 -0.07 15.29
N HIS A 48 -5.59 0.59 15.07
CA HIS A 48 -6.51 0.23 13.99
C HIS A 48 -5.88 0.38 12.59
N GLN A 49 -6.55 -0.14 11.56
CA GLN A 49 -6.12 -0.06 10.17
C GLN A 49 -4.74 -0.69 9.88
N SER A 50 -4.37 -1.69 10.69
CA SER A 50 -3.08 -2.39 10.59
C SER A 50 -3.11 -3.50 9.54
N GLY A 51 -1.94 -3.76 8.97
CA GLY A 51 -1.70 -4.74 7.92
C GLY A 51 -1.82 -4.17 6.50
N PRO A 52 -1.18 -4.81 5.50
CA PRO A 52 -1.16 -4.30 4.14
C PRO A 52 -2.54 -3.99 3.51
N PRO A 53 -3.56 -4.88 3.56
CA PRO A 53 -4.82 -4.63 2.87
C PRO A 53 -5.60 -3.46 3.49
N LEU A 54 -5.68 -3.35 4.82
CA LEU A 54 -6.33 -2.20 5.46
C LEU A 54 -5.56 -0.91 5.23
N SER A 55 -4.23 -0.99 5.21
CA SER A 55 -3.42 0.19 4.94
C SER A 55 -3.63 0.78 3.54
N ALA A 56 -3.72 -0.08 2.52
CA ALA A 56 -4.10 0.33 1.19
C ALA A 56 -5.54 0.88 1.17
N ARG A 57 -6.46 0.20 1.86
CA ARG A 57 -7.88 0.60 1.91
C ARG A 57 -8.10 1.99 2.48
N TYR A 58 -7.57 2.30 3.65
CA TYR A 58 -7.83 3.63 4.25
C TYR A 58 -7.18 4.75 3.43
N LEU A 59 -6.02 4.50 2.80
CA LEU A 59 -5.41 5.46 1.88
C LEU A 59 -6.28 5.66 0.64
N GLY A 60 -6.87 4.58 0.10
CA GLY A 60 -7.85 4.64 -0.98
C GLY A 60 -9.08 5.49 -0.62
N ILE A 61 -9.69 5.21 0.53
CA ILE A 61 -10.85 5.98 1.04
C ILE A 61 -10.49 7.45 1.25
N LEU A 62 -9.34 7.73 1.84
CA LEU A 62 -8.86 9.09 2.08
C LEU A 62 -8.73 9.88 0.77
N HIS A 63 -8.03 9.32 -0.22
CA HIS A 63 -7.77 10.03 -1.47
C HIS A 63 -8.99 10.08 -2.38
N LEU A 64 -9.91 9.11 -2.30
CA LEU A 64 -11.20 9.17 -2.98
C LEU A 64 -12.10 10.27 -2.41
N ALA A 65 -12.12 10.45 -1.08
CA ALA A 65 -12.86 11.53 -0.44
C ALA A 65 -12.26 12.91 -0.73
N ILE A 66 -10.93 13.03 -0.73
CA ILE A 66 -10.23 14.26 -1.16
C ILE A 66 -10.55 14.57 -2.62
N HIS A 67 -10.53 13.57 -3.49
CA HIS A 67 -10.81 13.71 -4.91
C HIS A 67 -12.20 14.25 -5.19
N ASP A 68 -13.22 13.62 -4.63
CA ASP A 68 -14.59 14.03 -4.85
C ASP A 68 -14.90 15.39 -4.21
N ALA A 69 -14.33 15.68 -3.04
CA ALA A 69 -14.48 16.99 -2.41
C ALA A 69 -13.82 18.11 -3.23
N TYR A 70 -12.64 17.86 -3.78
CA TYR A 70 -11.94 18.82 -4.65
C TYR A 70 -12.73 19.05 -5.95
N LEU A 71 -13.08 17.99 -6.67
CA LEU A 71 -13.79 18.12 -7.96
C LEU A 71 -15.16 18.77 -7.84
N ALA A 72 -15.91 18.43 -6.79
CA ALA A 72 -17.25 18.97 -6.58
C ALA A 72 -17.24 20.46 -6.19
N THR A 73 -16.10 21.00 -5.74
CA THR A 73 -15.94 22.41 -5.40
C THR A 73 -15.12 23.19 -6.41
N PHE A 74 -14.25 22.53 -7.16
CA PHE A 74 -13.40 23.16 -8.17
C PHE A 74 -13.08 22.16 -9.29
N PRO A 75 -13.98 22.02 -10.29
CA PRO A 75 -13.75 21.16 -11.44
C PRO A 75 -12.71 21.79 -12.36
N TYR A 76 -11.42 21.54 -12.08
CA TYR A 76 -10.32 22.23 -12.75
C TYR A 76 -10.32 22.06 -14.28
N SER A 77 -10.75 20.91 -14.79
CA SER A 77 -10.88 20.66 -16.24
C SER A 77 -11.91 21.56 -16.93
N GLU A 78 -12.83 22.16 -16.20
CA GLU A 78 -13.78 23.16 -16.73
C GLU A 78 -13.23 24.59 -16.65
N GLN A 79 -12.10 24.79 -15.96
CA GLN A 79 -11.47 26.09 -15.69
C GLN A 79 -10.18 26.31 -16.49
N SER A 80 -9.61 25.24 -17.07
CA SER A 80 -8.34 25.29 -17.81
C SER A 80 -8.21 24.14 -18.82
N ASP A 81 -7.62 24.44 -19.97
CA ASP A 81 -7.23 23.44 -20.99
C ASP A 81 -6.05 22.56 -20.51
N ALA A 82 -5.35 22.93 -19.42
CA ALA A 82 -4.16 22.23 -18.93
C ALA A 82 -4.43 20.78 -18.47
N MET A 83 -5.70 20.42 -18.25
CA MET A 83 -6.12 19.03 -17.99
C MET A 83 -7.19 18.54 -18.97
N GLU A 84 -7.29 19.14 -20.16
CA GLU A 84 -8.23 18.73 -21.21
C GLU A 84 -8.05 17.24 -21.57
N GLN A 85 -6.80 16.75 -21.57
CA GLN A 85 -6.46 15.35 -21.83
C GLN A 85 -7.01 14.36 -20.77
N PHE A 86 -7.49 14.88 -19.63
CA PHE A 86 -8.18 14.11 -18.59
C PHE A 86 -9.68 14.44 -18.50
N ALA A 87 -10.23 15.37 -19.29
CA ALA A 87 -11.56 15.91 -19.08
C ALA A 87 -12.68 14.84 -19.08
N ASP A 88 -12.58 13.82 -19.92
CA ASP A 88 -13.56 12.73 -19.97
C ASP A 88 -13.45 11.78 -18.76
N ASP A 89 -12.24 11.56 -18.25
CA ASP A 89 -11.94 10.62 -17.17
C ASP A 89 -11.94 11.26 -15.76
N PHE A 90 -11.80 12.58 -15.68
CA PHE A 90 -11.65 13.34 -14.43
C PHE A 90 -13.00 13.73 -13.85
N ARG A 91 -13.81 12.72 -13.55
CA ARG A 91 -15.14 12.89 -12.95
C ARG A 91 -15.15 12.41 -11.51
N PRO A 92 -16.00 12.99 -10.65
CA PRO A 92 -16.22 12.47 -9.31
C PRO A 92 -16.62 10.99 -9.30
N PHE A 93 -16.21 10.28 -8.26
CA PHE A 93 -16.51 8.86 -8.05
C PHE A 93 -17.97 8.62 -7.68
N LEU A 94 -18.52 9.44 -6.76
CA LEU A 94 -19.92 9.32 -6.37
C LEU A 94 -20.84 9.67 -7.56
N SER A 95 -22.02 9.04 -7.58
CA SER A 95 -23.02 9.33 -8.63
C SER A 95 -23.54 10.77 -8.53
N ALA A 96 -24.01 11.31 -9.66
CA ALA A 96 -24.65 12.64 -9.69
C ALA A 96 -25.83 12.75 -8.70
N SER A 97 -26.56 11.66 -8.43
CA SER A 97 -27.63 11.62 -7.44
C SER A 97 -27.12 11.74 -6.00
N ALA A 98 -26.01 11.07 -5.67
CA ALA A 98 -25.36 11.20 -4.37
C ALA A 98 -24.86 12.64 -4.17
N PHE A 99 -24.25 13.24 -5.21
CA PHE A 99 -23.86 14.65 -5.20
C PHE A 99 -25.02 15.61 -5.02
N GLY A 100 -26.12 15.43 -5.76
CA GLY A 100 -27.30 16.28 -5.66
C GLY A 100 -27.87 16.33 -4.24
N THR A 101 -27.76 15.23 -3.49
CA THR A 101 -28.18 15.18 -2.08
C THR A 101 -27.30 16.04 -1.18
N VAL A 102 -25.97 15.97 -1.36
CA VAL A 102 -25.03 16.80 -0.59
C VAL A 102 -25.17 18.28 -0.97
N GLN A 103 -25.28 18.56 -2.27
CA GLN A 103 -25.37 19.92 -2.79
C GLN A 103 -26.65 20.64 -2.35
N ALA A 104 -27.76 19.90 -2.20
CA ALA A 104 -28.99 20.45 -1.64
C ALA A 104 -28.85 20.87 -0.16
N ALA A 105 -27.96 20.21 0.59
CA ALA A 105 -27.72 20.52 2.00
C ALA A 105 -26.67 21.63 2.20
N SER A 106 -25.66 21.69 1.32
CA SER A 106 -24.63 22.73 1.31
C SER A 106 -24.09 22.92 -0.09
N ASN A 107 -24.03 24.17 -0.57
CA ASN A 107 -23.53 24.49 -1.90
C ASN A 107 -22.47 25.59 -1.80
N PRO A 108 -21.20 25.25 -1.52
CA PRO A 108 -20.12 26.23 -1.45
C PRO A 108 -19.86 26.88 -2.82
N ALA A 109 -19.18 28.02 -2.83
CA ALA A 109 -18.79 28.67 -4.08
C ALA A 109 -17.77 27.82 -4.84
N ALA A 110 -17.89 27.77 -6.17
CA ALA A 110 -17.03 26.95 -7.01
C ALA A 110 -15.67 27.65 -7.28
N ASN A 111 -14.71 27.50 -6.37
CA ASN A 111 -13.37 28.09 -6.50
C ASN A 111 -12.30 27.33 -5.69
N ALA A 112 -11.03 27.57 -6.02
CA ALA A 112 -9.88 26.90 -5.40
C ALA A 112 -9.77 27.12 -3.87
N ALA A 113 -10.18 28.29 -3.36
CA ALA A 113 -10.09 28.58 -1.92
C ALA A 113 -11.08 27.73 -1.12
N GLU A 114 -12.31 27.58 -1.61
CA GLU A 114 -13.32 26.69 -1.02
C GLU A 114 -12.92 25.21 -1.19
N ALA A 115 -12.30 24.83 -2.32
CA ALA A 115 -11.83 23.46 -2.52
C ALA A 115 -10.80 23.02 -1.48
N LYS A 116 -9.87 23.90 -1.11
CA LYS A 116 -8.92 23.64 -0.01
C LYS A 116 -9.62 23.38 1.34
N LEU A 117 -10.72 24.07 1.62
CA LEU A 117 -11.52 23.87 2.84
C LEU A 117 -12.34 22.56 2.78
N ALA A 118 -12.92 22.23 1.63
CA ALA A 118 -13.64 20.99 1.42
C ALA A 118 -12.72 19.77 1.51
N VAL A 119 -11.52 19.84 0.91
CA VAL A 119 -10.50 18.79 1.03
C VAL A 119 -10.13 18.53 2.49
N ALA A 120 -9.94 19.59 3.28
CA ALA A 120 -9.66 19.43 4.71
C ALA A 120 -10.84 18.80 5.46
N GLY A 121 -12.07 19.22 5.16
CA GLY A 121 -13.29 18.62 5.72
C GLY A 121 -13.42 17.13 5.41
N ALA A 122 -13.13 16.74 4.17
CA ALA A 122 -13.15 15.35 3.75
C ALA A 122 -12.06 14.52 4.45
N ALA A 123 -10.81 14.98 4.40
CA ALA A 123 -9.68 14.28 4.99
C ALA A 123 -9.84 14.09 6.50
N ILE A 124 -10.16 15.15 7.24
CA ILE A 124 -10.36 15.09 8.70
C ILE A 124 -11.51 14.14 9.06
N THR A 125 -12.60 14.15 8.29
CA THR A 125 -13.74 13.26 8.51
C THR A 125 -13.35 11.80 8.31
N VAL A 126 -12.67 11.46 7.22
CA VAL A 126 -12.16 10.09 6.97
C VAL A 126 -11.23 9.64 8.07
N LEU A 127 -10.23 10.46 8.42
CA LEU A 127 -9.24 10.08 9.43
C LEU A 127 -9.87 9.91 10.82
N ASN A 128 -10.76 10.82 11.23
CA ASN A 128 -11.49 10.68 12.49
C ASN A 128 -12.33 9.40 12.49
N LYS A 129 -13.06 9.12 11.42
CA LYS A 129 -13.91 7.93 11.34
C LYS A 129 -13.07 6.65 11.40
N LEU A 130 -12.05 6.51 10.56
CA LEU A 130 -11.33 5.24 10.41
C LEU A 130 -10.37 4.94 11.58
N PHE A 131 -9.91 5.95 12.31
CA PHE A 131 -8.91 5.78 13.37
C PHE A 131 -9.43 6.08 14.79
N LYS A 132 -10.34 7.05 14.98
CA LYS A 132 -10.91 7.36 16.30
C LYS A 132 -12.19 6.59 16.59
N ALA A 133 -13.02 6.37 15.57
CA ALA A 133 -14.33 5.73 15.72
C ALA A 133 -14.65 4.74 14.60
N PRO A 134 -13.77 3.75 14.32
CA PRO A 134 -14.01 2.81 13.23
C PRO A 134 -15.28 1.99 13.51
N ALA A 135 -16.06 1.71 12.45
CA ALA A 135 -17.24 0.85 12.57
C ALA A 135 -16.85 -0.57 13.01
N LYS A 136 -15.76 -1.12 12.45
CA LYS A 136 -15.11 -2.35 12.92
C LYS A 136 -13.96 -2.04 13.87
N ARG A 137 -14.20 -2.17 15.17
CA ARG A 137 -13.15 -2.01 16.20
C ARG A 137 -12.34 -3.30 16.34
N ASP A 138 -11.02 -3.15 16.35
CA ASP A 138 -10.10 -4.22 16.73
C ASP A 138 -10.00 -4.27 18.27
N PRO A 139 -10.42 -5.38 18.92
CA PRO A 139 -10.38 -5.52 20.38
C PRO A 139 -8.95 -5.61 20.94
N GLY A 140 -7.94 -5.78 20.08
CA GLY A 140 -6.53 -5.75 20.46
C GLY A 140 -5.95 -4.34 20.63
N VAL A 141 -6.69 -3.29 20.26
CA VAL A 141 -6.22 -1.90 20.38
C VAL A 141 -6.46 -1.38 21.79
N SER A 142 -5.39 -0.95 22.46
CA SER A 142 -5.49 -0.34 23.79
C SER A 142 -6.07 1.08 23.73
N GLN A 143 -6.69 1.53 24.82
CA GLN A 143 -7.14 2.91 25.00
C GLN A 143 -5.97 3.89 24.90
N SER A 144 -4.79 3.51 25.38
CA SER A 144 -3.59 4.35 25.27
C SER A 144 -3.16 4.55 23.81
N THR A 145 -3.23 3.50 22.99
CA THR A 145 -2.99 3.56 21.55
C THR A 145 -4.06 4.41 20.86
N ALA A 146 -5.33 4.20 21.19
CA ALA A 146 -6.44 4.97 20.63
C ALA A 146 -6.30 6.48 20.93
N THR A 147 -5.94 6.84 22.17
CA THR A 147 -5.66 8.22 22.56
C THR A 147 -4.46 8.79 21.81
N LEU A 148 -3.35 8.06 21.71
CA LEU A 148 -2.16 8.50 20.97
C LEU A 148 -2.49 8.81 19.50
N VAL A 149 -3.24 7.93 18.84
CA VAL A 149 -3.67 8.12 17.44
C VAL A 149 -4.64 9.30 17.34
N SER A 150 -5.55 9.48 18.30
CA SER A 150 -6.46 10.61 18.32
C SER A 150 -5.72 11.94 18.43
N ASP A 151 -4.79 12.03 19.39
CA ASP A 151 -3.98 13.21 19.65
C ASP A 151 -3.15 13.57 18.40
N PHE A 152 -2.67 12.58 17.65
CA PHE A 152 -1.93 12.81 16.41
C PHE A 152 -2.79 13.49 15.35
N ILE A 153 -4.04 13.04 15.18
CA ILE A 153 -4.98 13.61 14.20
C ILE A 153 -5.36 15.04 14.60
N ASP A 154 -5.56 15.29 15.90
CA ASP A 154 -5.88 16.63 16.41
C ASP A 154 -4.69 17.58 16.23
N ALA A 155 -3.48 17.14 16.55
CA ALA A 155 -2.25 17.90 16.30
C ALA A 155 -2.03 18.18 14.81
N SER A 156 -2.30 17.19 13.94
CA SER A 156 -2.20 17.35 12.48
C SER A 156 -3.23 18.36 11.95
N SER A 157 -4.45 18.35 12.49
CA SER A 157 -5.50 19.33 12.12
C SER A 157 -5.11 20.75 12.55
N LEU A 158 -4.48 20.91 13.72
CA LEU A 158 -3.94 22.20 14.17
C LEU A 158 -2.77 22.66 13.30
N ALA A 159 -1.86 21.77 12.93
CA ALA A 159 -0.76 22.08 12.02
C ALA A 159 -1.28 22.52 10.65
N TYR A 160 -2.32 21.86 10.14
CA TYR A 160 -2.99 22.27 8.91
C TYR A 160 -3.62 23.66 9.03
N GLN A 161 -4.32 23.95 10.12
CA GLN A 161 -4.89 25.28 10.39
C GLN A 161 -3.82 26.38 10.34
N GLN A 162 -2.63 26.12 10.88
CA GLN A 162 -1.52 27.07 10.91
C GLN A 162 -0.87 27.27 9.54
N ALA A 163 -0.69 26.18 8.76
CA ALA A 163 0.01 26.22 7.48
C ALA A 163 -0.89 26.64 6.31
N HIS A 164 -2.15 26.17 6.28
CA HIS A 164 -3.02 26.23 5.11
C HIS A 164 -4.29 27.06 5.32
N GLY A 165 -4.60 27.40 6.58
CA GLY A 165 -5.86 28.02 6.96
C GLY A 165 -7.00 27.01 6.92
N LEU A 166 -7.54 26.69 8.09
CA LEU A 166 -8.73 25.86 8.23
C LEU A 166 -9.91 26.72 8.70
N SER A 167 -11.11 26.35 8.27
CA SER A 167 -12.36 26.98 8.71
C SER A 167 -13.41 25.90 8.94
N PRO A 168 -13.41 25.23 10.11
CA PRO A 168 -14.29 24.10 10.38
C PRO A 168 -15.79 24.43 10.36
N ARG A 169 -16.13 25.72 10.39
CA ARG A 169 -17.51 26.23 10.31
C ARG A 169 -17.91 26.71 8.90
N SER A 170 -17.00 26.65 7.94
CA SER A 170 -17.32 27.00 6.55
C SER A 170 -18.27 25.99 5.92
N SER A 171 -19.09 26.45 4.97
CA SER A 171 -19.95 25.58 4.17
C SER A 171 -19.13 24.57 3.36
N ALA A 172 -17.98 24.97 2.78
CA ALA A 172 -17.12 24.04 2.04
C ALA A 172 -16.54 22.93 2.91
N TYR A 173 -16.08 23.24 4.13
CA TYR A 173 -15.64 22.20 5.07
C TYR A 173 -16.76 21.19 5.35
N ALA A 174 -17.96 21.68 5.66
CA ALA A 174 -19.13 20.82 5.91
C ALA A 174 -19.52 19.99 4.67
N PHE A 175 -19.41 20.58 3.48
CA PHE A 175 -19.66 19.92 2.20
C PHE A 175 -18.67 18.77 1.96
N GLY A 176 -17.36 19.01 2.13
CA GLY A 176 -16.35 17.96 2.03
C GLY A 176 -16.53 16.85 3.07
N ALA A 177 -16.91 17.20 4.30
CA ALA A 177 -17.24 16.20 5.34
C ALA A 177 -18.44 15.33 4.94
N ALA A 178 -19.47 15.91 4.31
CA ALA A 178 -20.63 15.16 3.84
C ALA A 178 -20.28 14.20 2.69
N ILE A 179 -19.43 14.62 1.74
CA ILE A 179 -18.88 13.73 0.69
C ILE A 179 -18.11 12.57 1.31
N ALA A 180 -17.22 12.85 2.27
CA ALA A 180 -16.46 11.81 2.96
C ALA A 180 -17.37 10.78 3.65
N ASN A 181 -18.45 11.22 4.30
CA ASN A 181 -19.41 10.30 4.93
C ASN A 181 -20.08 9.38 3.91
N LEU A 182 -20.45 9.87 2.73
CA LEU A 182 -21.02 9.01 1.67
C LEU A 182 -20.03 7.95 1.19
N ILE A 183 -18.76 8.30 1.06
CA ILE A 183 -17.71 7.35 0.66
C ILE A 183 -17.43 6.34 1.78
N LEU A 184 -17.38 6.78 3.03
CA LEU A 184 -17.25 5.89 4.20
C LEU A 184 -18.44 4.92 4.29
N ASP A 185 -19.66 5.40 4.04
CA ASP A 185 -20.87 4.59 4.02
C ASP A 185 -20.83 3.50 2.96
N GLN A 186 -20.08 3.69 1.88
CA GLN A 186 -19.87 2.65 0.86
C GLN A 186 -18.67 1.74 1.16
N LEU A 187 -17.57 2.28 1.70
CA LEU A 187 -16.27 1.60 1.65
C LEU A 187 -15.66 1.26 3.02
N GLU A 188 -16.09 1.85 4.13
CA GLU A 188 -15.54 1.44 5.43
C GLU A 188 -15.91 -0.01 5.76
N ILE A 189 -15.03 -0.72 6.48
CA ILE A 189 -15.35 -2.06 6.99
C ILE A 189 -16.43 -1.91 8.06
N LYS A 190 -17.59 -2.53 7.81
CA LYS A 190 -18.75 -2.43 8.70
C LYS A 190 -18.51 -3.26 9.97
N GLY A 191 -19.14 -2.87 11.07
CA GLY A 191 -19.02 -3.59 12.34
C GLY A 191 -19.47 -5.06 12.27
N SER A 192 -20.39 -5.38 11.35
CA SER A 192 -20.87 -6.74 11.07
C SER A 192 -19.93 -7.56 10.18
N GLU A 193 -18.96 -6.94 9.52
CA GLU A 193 -18.02 -7.63 8.63
C GLU A 193 -16.86 -8.24 9.43
N PRO A 194 -16.24 -9.33 8.95
CA PRO A 194 -15.08 -9.92 9.61
C PRO A 194 -13.87 -9.00 9.56
N GLY A 195 -13.73 -8.17 8.52
CA GLY A 195 -12.58 -7.29 8.35
C GLY A 195 -11.28 -8.10 8.29
N VAL A 196 -10.33 -7.79 9.20
CA VAL A 196 -9.04 -8.49 9.29
C VAL A 196 -8.99 -9.58 10.37
N ASP A 197 -10.10 -9.83 11.06
CA ASP A 197 -10.15 -10.83 12.12
C ASP A 197 -9.88 -12.22 11.55
N ALA A 198 -9.05 -12.99 12.25
CA ALA A 198 -8.85 -14.39 11.91
C ALA A 198 -10.15 -15.21 12.02
N GLY A 199 -11.07 -14.80 12.90
CA GLY A 199 -12.33 -15.48 13.14
C GLY A 199 -12.11 -16.97 13.49
N GLY A 200 -12.84 -17.85 12.81
CA GLY A 200 -12.70 -19.30 12.94
C GLY A 200 -11.72 -19.94 11.96
N TYR A 201 -10.92 -19.15 11.23
CA TYR A 201 -9.96 -19.70 10.27
C TYR A 201 -8.92 -20.58 10.96
N MET A 202 -8.71 -21.77 10.41
CA MET A 202 -7.64 -22.69 10.78
C MET A 202 -6.97 -23.17 9.49
N PRO A 203 -5.62 -23.17 9.42
CA PRO A 203 -4.92 -23.69 8.26
C PRO A 203 -5.18 -25.19 8.08
N ASN A 204 -5.03 -25.67 6.85
CA ASN A 204 -5.04 -27.09 6.51
C ASN A 204 -3.71 -27.77 6.94
N SER A 205 -3.41 -27.74 8.24
CA SER A 205 -2.16 -28.26 8.80
C SER A 205 -1.93 -29.72 8.39
N ASN A 206 -0.66 -30.06 8.11
CA ASN A 206 -0.19 -31.37 7.62
C ASN A 206 -0.59 -31.75 6.18
N GLN A 207 -1.26 -30.88 5.42
CA GLN A 207 -1.39 -31.06 3.98
C GLN A 207 -0.15 -30.48 3.27
N PRO A 208 0.59 -31.28 2.47
CA PRO A 208 1.72 -30.77 1.71
C PRO A 208 1.31 -29.59 0.84
N TYR A 209 2.20 -28.60 0.70
CA TYR A 209 1.98 -27.39 -0.11
C TYR A 209 1.02 -26.34 0.48
N PHE A 210 0.31 -26.64 1.57
CA PHE A 210 -0.64 -25.71 2.20
C PHE A 210 -0.02 -24.89 3.35
N PHE A 211 -0.51 -23.67 3.49
CA PHE A 211 -0.10 -22.69 4.48
C PHE A 211 -0.39 -23.20 5.89
N ASP A 212 0.58 -22.95 6.76
CA ASP A 212 0.52 -23.27 8.18
C ASP A 212 1.30 -22.21 8.97
N ASP A 213 1.36 -22.36 10.30
CA ASP A 213 2.15 -21.55 11.22
C ASP A 213 3.60 -21.34 10.73
N ASP A 214 4.18 -20.17 11.01
CA ASP A 214 5.61 -19.93 10.75
C ASP A 214 6.46 -20.80 11.69
N PRO A 215 7.32 -21.72 11.20
CA PRO A 215 8.18 -22.52 12.07
C PRO A 215 9.10 -21.70 12.98
N SER A 216 9.44 -20.47 12.57
CA SER A 216 10.26 -19.54 13.38
C SER A 216 9.46 -18.71 14.37
N HIS A 217 8.16 -18.51 14.13
CA HIS A 217 7.25 -17.70 14.94
C HIS A 217 5.85 -18.34 15.00
N PRO A 218 5.71 -19.56 15.54
CA PRO A 218 4.46 -20.33 15.41
C PRO A 218 3.32 -19.76 16.27
N ILE A 219 3.69 -18.99 17.28
CA ILE A 219 2.76 -18.31 18.17
C ILE A 219 3.24 -16.89 18.43
N CYS A 220 2.30 -16.00 18.71
CA CYS A 220 2.57 -14.69 19.29
C CYS A 220 1.92 -14.59 20.68
N VAL A 221 2.57 -13.82 21.54
CA VAL A 221 2.09 -13.55 22.90
C VAL A 221 1.42 -12.18 22.86
N ARG A 222 0.15 -12.11 23.26
CA ARG A 222 -0.61 -10.86 23.35
C ARG A 222 -1.16 -10.66 24.76
N PRO A 223 -1.32 -9.42 25.25
CA PRO A 223 -2.04 -9.15 26.48
C PRO A 223 -3.44 -9.77 26.45
N ILE A 224 -3.87 -10.33 27.59
CA ILE A 224 -5.27 -10.75 27.76
C ILE A 224 -6.19 -9.53 27.64
N ASP A 225 -5.80 -8.45 28.31
CA ASP A 225 -6.44 -7.14 28.27
C ASP A 225 -5.42 -6.11 27.78
N PRO A 226 -5.59 -5.51 26.59
CA PRO A 226 -4.63 -4.53 26.08
C PRO A 226 -4.57 -3.25 26.92
N ASN A 227 -5.54 -3.01 27.81
CA ASN A 227 -5.53 -1.87 28.74
C ASN A 227 -4.89 -2.21 30.10
N ALA A 228 -4.64 -3.48 30.36
CA ALA A 228 -4.13 -3.99 31.63
C ALA A 228 -3.15 -5.16 31.36
N PRO A 229 -2.02 -4.92 30.67
CA PRO A 229 -1.08 -5.97 30.25
C PRO A 229 -0.47 -6.74 31.42
N GLU A 230 -0.46 -6.16 32.62
CA GLU A 230 -0.05 -6.81 33.85
C GLU A 230 -0.95 -7.99 34.26
N ARG A 231 -2.18 -8.08 33.72
CA ARG A 231 -3.10 -9.20 33.94
C ARG A 231 -2.68 -10.50 33.26
N GLY A 232 -1.58 -10.47 32.53
CA GLY A 232 -1.00 -11.63 31.87
C GLY A 232 -1.33 -11.67 30.39
N ASN A 233 -0.81 -12.72 29.76
CA ASN A 233 -0.82 -12.87 28.32
C ASN A 233 -1.59 -14.11 27.87
N LYS A 234 -2.10 -14.05 26.65
CA LYS A 234 -2.66 -15.18 25.90
C LYS A 234 -1.77 -15.51 24.72
N ILE A 235 -1.77 -16.79 24.37
CA ILE A 235 -1.11 -17.31 23.18
C ILE A 235 -2.08 -17.17 22.00
N VAL A 236 -1.61 -16.61 20.88
CA VAL A 236 -2.40 -16.38 19.67
C VAL A 236 -1.62 -16.89 18.46
N ARG A 237 -2.30 -17.60 17.56
CA ARG A 237 -1.75 -17.91 16.23
C ARG A 237 -2.15 -16.80 15.26
N PRO A 238 -1.19 -16.08 14.65
CA PRO A 238 -1.51 -14.95 13.81
C PRO A 238 -1.91 -15.42 12.40
N TYR A 239 -3.15 -15.15 12.00
CA TYR A 239 -3.62 -15.26 10.61
C TYR A 239 -4.26 -13.95 10.20
N HIS A 240 -3.67 -13.26 9.23
CA HIS A 240 -4.08 -11.91 8.91
C HIS A 240 -5.11 -11.85 7.78
N ALA A 241 -6.35 -11.51 8.14
CA ALA A 241 -7.44 -11.16 7.23
C ALA A 241 -7.95 -12.30 6.30
N PRO A 242 -8.20 -13.52 6.81
CA PRO A 242 -8.62 -14.66 6.00
C PRO A 242 -9.90 -14.44 5.19
N SER A 243 -10.86 -13.69 5.72
CA SER A 243 -12.14 -13.43 5.05
C SER A 243 -12.21 -12.10 4.31
N TYR A 244 -11.18 -11.25 4.42
CA TYR A 244 -11.21 -9.88 3.89
C TYR A 244 -11.47 -9.84 2.39
N GLY A 245 -10.75 -10.65 1.61
CA GLY A 245 -10.86 -10.66 0.16
C GLY A 245 -12.21 -11.13 -0.39
N THR A 246 -13.05 -11.74 0.46
CA THR A 246 -14.40 -12.19 0.10
C THR A 246 -15.51 -11.36 0.71
N SER A 247 -15.21 -10.50 1.69
CA SER A 247 -16.22 -9.72 2.41
C SER A 247 -16.12 -8.21 2.21
N ALA A 248 -14.92 -7.69 1.95
CA ALA A 248 -14.73 -6.25 1.82
C ALA A 248 -15.26 -5.74 0.48
N ALA A 249 -15.97 -4.62 0.49
CA ALA A 249 -16.39 -3.94 -0.74
C ALA A 249 -15.16 -3.51 -1.56
N VAL A 250 -15.24 -3.66 -2.88
CA VAL A 250 -14.31 -3.02 -3.81
C VAL A 250 -14.77 -1.60 -4.13
N SER A 251 -13.85 -0.75 -4.56
CA SER A 251 -14.08 0.68 -4.75
C SER A 251 -14.43 0.98 -6.21
N ALA A 252 -13.52 0.72 -7.14
CA ALA A 252 -13.60 1.16 -8.53
C ALA A 252 -13.50 0.02 -9.56
N THR A 253 -13.03 -1.17 -9.19
CA THR A 253 -13.06 -2.33 -10.10
C THR A 253 -14.50 -2.69 -10.46
N THR A 254 -14.77 -2.73 -11.77
CA THR A 254 -16.12 -2.99 -12.34
C THR A 254 -16.41 -4.47 -12.60
N GLU A 255 -15.36 -5.31 -12.58
CA GLU A 255 -15.45 -6.74 -12.78
C GLU A 255 -14.50 -7.47 -11.83
N ASP A 256 -14.67 -8.78 -11.74
CA ASP A 256 -13.76 -9.62 -10.97
C ASP A 256 -12.41 -9.73 -11.70
N ILE A 257 -11.33 -9.40 -11.01
CA ILE A 257 -9.98 -9.46 -11.57
C ILE A 257 -9.22 -10.68 -11.06
N LYS A 258 -8.48 -11.30 -11.98
CA LYS A 258 -7.51 -12.34 -11.67
C LYS A 258 -6.15 -11.70 -11.43
N ILE A 259 -5.57 -11.86 -10.24
CA ILE A 259 -4.25 -11.28 -9.92
C ILE A 259 -3.13 -11.99 -10.68
N THR A 260 -3.20 -13.33 -10.76
CA THR A 260 -2.21 -14.18 -11.44
C THR A 260 -2.83 -15.55 -11.71
N ASP A 261 -2.18 -16.34 -12.56
CA ASP A 261 -2.49 -17.76 -12.71
C ASP A 261 -2.35 -18.51 -11.38
N PRO A 262 -3.21 -19.53 -11.12
CA PRO A 262 -3.14 -20.35 -9.93
C PRO A 262 -1.71 -20.87 -9.66
N PRO A 263 -1.32 -21.08 -8.39
CA PRO A 263 -0.01 -21.61 -8.11
C PRO A 263 0.09 -23.05 -8.61
N LEU A 264 1.28 -23.43 -9.06
CA LEU A 264 1.59 -24.83 -9.33
C LEU A 264 1.63 -25.59 -8.00
N VAL A 265 0.64 -26.45 -7.76
CA VAL A 265 0.58 -27.34 -6.61
C VAL A 265 0.65 -28.77 -7.14
N PRO A 266 1.75 -29.52 -6.89
CA PRO A 266 1.85 -30.90 -7.34
C PRO A 266 0.70 -31.76 -6.81
N SER A 267 0.04 -32.51 -7.68
CA SER A 267 -1.18 -33.28 -7.36
C SER A 267 -0.90 -34.49 -6.45
N ASN A 268 0.35 -34.97 -6.44
CA ASN A 268 0.83 -36.01 -5.54
C ASN A 268 2.25 -35.65 -5.08
N PRO A 269 2.62 -35.88 -3.81
CA PRO A 269 4.03 -36.03 -3.49
C PRO A 269 4.55 -37.20 -4.34
N PRO A 270 5.64 -37.05 -5.12
CA PRO A 270 6.14 -38.22 -5.82
C PRO A 270 6.47 -39.28 -4.77
N SER A 271 6.00 -40.51 -4.99
CA SER A 271 6.70 -41.62 -4.39
C SER A 271 8.11 -41.59 -4.96
N LEU A 272 9.11 -42.04 -4.18
CA LEU A 272 10.48 -42.22 -4.67
C LEU A 272 10.57 -43.21 -5.86
N GLU A 273 9.44 -43.80 -6.27
CA GLU A 273 9.29 -44.85 -7.27
C GLU A 273 8.71 -44.36 -8.61
N THR A 274 8.26 -43.11 -8.72
CA THR A 274 7.74 -42.55 -9.98
C THR A 274 8.53 -41.32 -10.44
N ASP A 275 8.76 -41.23 -11.75
CA ASP A 275 9.41 -40.06 -12.34
C ASP A 275 8.57 -38.79 -12.06
N PRO A 276 9.20 -37.67 -11.65
CA PRO A 276 8.48 -36.44 -11.36
C PRO A 276 7.82 -35.87 -12.63
N THR A 277 6.60 -35.38 -12.49
CA THR A 277 5.91 -34.68 -13.58
C THR A 277 6.63 -33.37 -13.93
N ALA A 278 6.38 -32.82 -15.12
CA ALA A 278 6.94 -31.53 -15.52
C ALA A 278 6.53 -30.38 -14.57
N GLU A 279 5.33 -30.42 -14.02
CA GLU A 279 4.86 -29.45 -13.00
C GLU A 279 5.62 -29.63 -11.68
N HIS A 280 5.88 -30.87 -11.27
CA HIS A 280 6.67 -31.12 -10.08
C HIS A 280 8.13 -30.67 -10.26
N LEU A 281 8.73 -30.87 -11.44
CA LEU A 281 10.06 -30.35 -11.75
C LEU A 281 10.12 -28.82 -11.66
N LYS A 282 9.11 -28.09 -12.16
CA LYS A 282 9.01 -26.63 -11.99
C LYS A 282 8.89 -26.21 -10.53
N TYR A 283 8.12 -26.97 -9.74
CA TYR A 283 8.02 -26.72 -8.30
C TYR A 283 9.37 -26.92 -7.60
N LEU A 284 10.10 -28.00 -7.89
CA LEU A 284 11.41 -28.27 -7.31
C LEU A 284 12.46 -27.23 -7.73
N GLU A 285 12.42 -26.76 -8.97
CA GLU A 285 13.26 -25.66 -9.45
C GLU A 285 12.98 -24.37 -8.65
N ALA A 286 11.71 -24.01 -8.48
CA ALA A 286 11.32 -22.86 -7.67
C ALA A 286 11.75 -23.00 -6.19
N LEU A 287 11.65 -24.21 -5.63
CA LEU A 287 12.08 -24.51 -4.26
C LEU A 287 13.59 -24.32 -4.09
N GLU A 288 14.39 -24.81 -5.04
CA GLU A 288 15.84 -24.66 -5.02
C GLU A 288 16.27 -23.21 -5.25
N ASP A 289 15.60 -22.46 -6.13
CA ASP A 289 15.86 -21.04 -6.34
C ASP A 289 15.55 -20.22 -5.09
N VAL A 290 14.44 -20.51 -4.43
CA VAL A 290 14.10 -19.94 -3.12
C VAL A 290 15.18 -20.24 -2.09
N ARG A 291 15.68 -21.49 -2.03
CA ARG A 291 16.75 -21.87 -1.10
C ARG A 291 18.04 -21.10 -1.36
N ARG A 292 18.40 -20.95 -2.63
CA ARG A 292 19.61 -20.28 -3.13
C ARG A 292 19.56 -18.76 -2.95
N MET A 293 18.41 -18.14 -3.20
CA MET A 293 18.28 -16.68 -3.24
C MET A 293 17.63 -16.09 -2.00
N GLY A 294 16.82 -16.86 -1.26
CA GLY A 294 16.10 -16.43 -0.07
C GLY A 294 16.76 -16.80 1.26
N GLY A 295 17.85 -17.56 1.25
CA GLY A 295 18.50 -18.05 2.47
C GLY A 295 19.13 -16.94 3.34
N ALA A 296 19.34 -17.23 4.63
CA ALA A 296 20.11 -16.38 5.54
C ALA A 296 21.55 -16.19 5.02
N GLU A 297 22.16 -15.05 5.34
CA GLU A 297 23.42 -14.59 4.72
C GLU A 297 24.62 -15.49 5.03
N ASP A 298 24.62 -16.12 6.20
CA ASP A 298 25.71 -16.97 6.70
C ASP A 298 25.63 -18.42 6.17
N LEU A 299 24.58 -18.78 5.44
CA LEU A 299 24.42 -20.12 4.90
C LEU A 299 25.25 -20.31 3.62
N ALA A 300 26.06 -21.37 3.56
CA ALA A 300 26.82 -21.74 2.36
C ALA A 300 25.94 -21.96 1.10
N SER A 301 24.66 -22.28 1.30
CA SER A 301 23.66 -22.43 0.25
C SER A 301 23.24 -21.12 -0.40
N THR A 302 23.37 -19.99 0.30
CA THR A 302 22.91 -18.69 -0.16
C THR A 302 23.87 -18.14 -1.22
N LYS A 303 23.33 -17.81 -2.40
CA LYS A 303 24.08 -17.23 -3.53
C LYS A 303 23.61 -15.82 -3.88
N ARG A 304 22.65 -15.28 -3.11
CA ARG A 304 22.21 -13.89 -3.19
C ARG A 304 23.39 -12.96 -2.99
N GLN A 305 23.54 -11.98 -3.87
CA GLN A 305 24.58 -10.96 -3.81
C GLN A 305 24.21 -9.85 -2.83
N PRO A 306 25.18 -9.11 -2.25
CA PRO A 306 24.89 -8.02 -1.33
C PRO A 306 23.91 -6.97 -1.89
N ALA A 307 24.05 -6.57 -3.16
CA ALA A 307 23.13 -5.64 -3.81
C ALA A 307 21.69 -6.17 -3.88
N GLN A 308 21.51 -7.50 -4.00
CA GLN A 308 20.18 -8.13 -3.97
C GLN A 308 19.61 -8.17 -2.55
N THR A 309 20.42 -8.31 -1.50
CA THR A 309 19.96 -8.08 -0.11
C THR A 309 19.48 -6.65 0.06
N VAL A 310 20.26 -5.66 -0.40
CA VAL A 310 19.86 -4.23 -0.33
C VAL A 310 18.51 -4.02 -1.02
N GLY A 311 18.34 -4.55 -2.22
CA GLY A 311 17.06 -4.49 -2.94
C GLY A 311 15.91 -5.16 -2.18
N ALA A 312 16.13 -6.34 -1.60
CA ALA A 312 15.10 -7.05 -0.82
C ALA A 312 14.67 -6.28 0.43
N VAL A 313 15.62 -5.71 1.17
CA VAL A 313 15.34 -4.93 2.39
C VAL A 313 14.70 -3.57 2.06
N PHE A 314 15.11 -2.94 0.95
CA PHE A 314 14.56 -1.64 0.52
C PHE A 314 13.05 -1.69 0.32
N TRP A 315 12.53 -2.76 -0.30
CA TRP A 315 11.11 -2.94 -0.61
C TRP A 315 10.28 -3.62 0.49
N ALA A 316 10.87 -3.91 1.66
CA ALA A 316 10.23 -4.72 2.70
C ALA A 316 8.96 -4.07 3.29
N TYR A 317 9.14 -3.06 4.15
CA TYR A 317 8.06 -2.35 4.85
C TYR A 317 7.01 -3.33 5.43
N ASP A 318 7.44 -4.39 6.12
CA ASP A 318 6.57 -5.48 6.55
C ASP A 318 5.75 -5.18 7.82
N GLY A 319 5.27 -3.94 7.99
CA GLY A 319 4.42 -3.55 9.13
C GLY A 319 5.18 -3.32 10.43
N VAL A 320 6.46 -2.95 10.35
CA VAL A 320 7.36 -2.84 11.51
C VAL A 320 7.41 -1.43 12.12
N ASN A 321 7.93 -1.35 13.34
CA ASN A 321 7.99 -0.13 14.15
C ASN A 321 8.59 1.06 13.38
N LEU A 322 7.89 2.19 13.44
CA LEU A 322 8.21 3.49 12.82
C LEU A 322 8.31 3.48 11.29
N ILE A 323 8.08 2.34 10.63
CA ILE A 323 8.17 2.17 9.18
C ILE A 323 6.79 1.97 8.56
N GLY A 324 5.96 1.07 9.10
CA GLY A 324 4.64 0.77 8.52
C GLY A 324 4.67 -0.25 7.38
N THR A 325 3.69 -0.18 6.47
CA THR A 325 3.40 -1.19 5.43
C THR A 325 3.84 -0.81 4.02
N PRO A 326 3.86 -1.73 3.03
CA PRO A 326 4.29 -1.40 1.68
C PRO A 326 3.49 -0.28 0.98
N PRO A 327 2.15 -0.17 1.13
CA PRO A 327 1.39 0.98 0.61
C PRO A 327 1.95 2.34 1.04
N ARG A 328 2.60 2.42 2.21
CA ARG A 328 3.30 3.64 2.64
C ARG A 328 4.52 3.94 1.78
N LEU A 329 5.38 2.95 1.53
CA LEU A 329 6.55 3.11 0.66
C LEU A 329 6.12 3.52 -0.75
N TYR A 330 5.12 2.86 -1.32
CA TYR A 330 4.65 3.17 -2.67
C TYR A 330 4.13 4.61 -2.77
N ASN A 331 3.42 5.12 -1.76
CA ASN A 331 3.04 6.54 -1.71
C ASN A 331 4.24 7.48 -1.54
N GLN A 332 5.27 7.10 -0.78
CA GLN A 332 6.50 7.90 -0.69
C GLN A 332 7.17 8.04 -2.05
N VAL A 333 7.23 6.96 -2.83
CA VAL A 333 7.78 6.98 -4.20
C VAL A 333 6.88 7.77 -5.16
N VAL A 334 5.56 7.54 -5.13
CA VAL A 334 4.62 8.24 -6.02
C VAL A 334 4.59 9.74 -5.76
N LYS A 335 4.64 10.19 -4.49
CA LYS A 335 4.78 11.62 -4.17
C LYS A 335 6.09 12.20 -4.69
N GLN A 336 7.18 11.41 -4.67
CA GLN A 336 8.44 11.88 -5.22
C GLN A 336 8.33 12.11 -6.72
N ILE A 337 7.75 11.14 -7.43
CA ILE A 337 7.47 11.26 -8.87
C ILE A 337 6.59 12.49 -9.14
N ALA A 338 5.54 12.68 -8.34
CA ALA A 338 4.63 13.81 -8.45
C ALA A 338 5.31 15.17 -8.27
N PHE A 339 6.19 15.30 -7.28
CA PHE A 339 6.92 16.53 -7.03
C PHE A 339 7.96 16.84 -8.11
N ASP A 340 8.63 15.83 -8.62
CA ASP A 340 9.63 16.00 -9.69
C ASP A 340 8.95 16.37 -11.01
N ALA A 341 7.78 15.81 -11.27
CA ALA A 341 7.00 16.04 -12.48
C ALA A 341 5.92 17.14 -12.31
N LYS A 342 6.03 18.01 -11.30
CA LYS A 342 5.10 19.14 -11.13
C LYS A 342 5.26 20.18 -12.25
N VAL A 343 4.22 20.97 -12.49
CA VAL A 343 4.24 22.07 -13.46
C VAL A 343 4.69 23.37 -12.78
N GLY A 344 5.74 23.99 -13.31
CA GLY A 344 6.34 25.20 -12.75
C GLY A 344 6.97 25.01 -11.36
N ASP A 345 7.35 26.12 -10.74
CA ASP A 345 8.02 26.12 -9.44
C ASP A 345 7.06 26.11 -8.25
N ASP A 346 5.83 26.60 -8.45
CA ASP A 346 4.81 26.68 -7.40
C ASP A 346 4.10 25.34 -7.21
N ILE A 347 4.53 24.60 -6.18
CA ILE A 347 3.92 23.32 -5.78
C ILE A 347 2.42 23.46 -5.44
N SER A 348 1.95 24.65 -5.11
CA SER A 348 0.58 24.92 -4.65
C SER A 348 -0.31 25.54 -5.72
N SER A 349 0.15 25.59 -6.97
CA SER A 349 -0.67 26.01 -8.11
C SER A 349 -1.90 25.12 -8.26
N ASP A 350 -2.99 25.69 -8.76
CA ASP A 350 -4.25 24.97 -9.00
C ASP A 350 -4.08 23.76 -9.91
N GLU A 351 -3.18 23.85 -10.88
CA GLU A 351 -2.82 22.76 -11.77
C GLU A 351 -2.14 21.61 -11.02
N ASN A 352 -1.15 21.92 -10.19
CA ASN A 352 -0.47 20.91 -9.36
C ASN A 352 -1.42 20.29 -8.34
N ASN A 353 -2.31 21.07 -7.73
CA ASN A 353 -3.35 20.56 -6.84
C ASN A 353 -4.25 19.54 -7.56
N ALA A 354 -4.76 19.87 -8.75
CA ALA A 354 -5.60 18.97 -9.53
C ALA A 354 -4.86 17.67 -9.92
N GLN A 355 -3.62 17.79 -10.38
CA GLN A 355 -2.79 16.65 -10.76
C GLN A 355 -2.49 15.72 -9.57
N PHE A 356 -2.15 16.27 -8.40
CA PHE A 356 -1.85 15.48 -7.21
C PHE A 356 -3.10 14.79 -6.66
N VAL A 357 -4.24 15.49 -6.65
CA VAL A 357 -5.54 14.91 -6.30
C VAL A 357 -5.82 13.68 -7.17
N ARG A 358 -5.70 13.84 -8.49
CA ARG A 358 -6.02 12.77 -9.44
C ARG A 358 -5.08 11.59 -9.30
N LEU A 359 -3.77 11.83 -9.33
CA LEU A 359 -2.76 10.78 -9.26
C LEU A 359 -2.89 9.96 -7.97
N LEU A 360 -3.01 10.63 -6.82
CA LEU A 360 -3.10 9.94 -5.53
C LEU A 360 -4.41 9.16 -5.37
N ALA A 361 -5.52 9.66 -5.92
CA ALA A 361 -6.79 8.92 -5.94
C ALA A 361 -6.66 7.65 -6.80
N LEU A 362 -6.19 7.77 -8.04
CA LEU A 362 -6.00 6.61 -8.95
C LEU A 362 -5.10 5.54 -8.31
N VAL A 363 -3.93 5.94 -7.81
CA VAL A 363 -2.95 5.02 -7.22
C VAL A 363 -3.49 4.34 -5.97
N ASN A 364 -4.08 5.09 -5.03
CA ASN A 364 -4.49 4.52 -3.75
C ASN A 364 -5.78 3.70 -3.85
N VAL A 365 -6.74 4.12 -4.69
CA VAL A 365 -7.95 3.34 -4.94
C VAL A 365 -7.62 2.04 -5.65
N ALA A 366 -6.76 2.08 -6.68
CA ALA A 366 -6.34 0.86 -7.35
C ALA A 366 -5.61 -0.09 -6.39
N MET A 367 -4.72 0.42 -5.53
CA MET A 367 -4.09 -0.40 -4.48
C MET A 367 -5.11 -0.98 -3.50
N ALA A 368 -6.11 -0.21 -3.08
CA ALA A 368 -7.16 -0.70 -2.18
C ALA A 368 -7.91 -1.89 -2.77
N ASP A 369 -8.29 -1.81 -4.05
CA ASP A 369 -9.04 -2.87 -4.73
C ASP A 369 -8.19 -4.13 -4.94
N VAL A 370 -6.98 -4.00 -5.49
CA VAL A 370 -6.10 -5.18 -5.66
C VAL A 370 -5.71 -5.82 -4.33
N GLY A 371 -5.76 -5.07 -3.22
CA GLY A 371 -5.63 -5.61 -1.87
C GLY A 371 -6.72 -6.63 -1.54
N VAL A 372 -7.97 -6.39 -1.95
CA VAL A 372 -9.10 -7.32 -1.79
C VAL A 372 -8.83 -8.61 -2.57
N PHE A 373 -8.55 -8.49 -3.87
CA PHE A 373 -8.34 -9.63 -4.74
C PHE A 373 -7.08 -10.43 -4.39
N CYS A 374 -5.99 -9.77 -3.98
CA CYS A 374 -4.77 -10.44 -3.55
C CYS A 374 -5.00 -11.26 -2.27
N TRP A 375 -5.73 -10.71 -1.28
CA TRP A 375 -6.05 -11.45 -0.07
C TRP A 375 -7.05 -12.57 -0.33
N ARG A 376 -7.98 -12.39 -1.28
CA ARG A 376 -8.86 -13.47 -1.74
C ARG A 376 -8.05 -14.63 -2.29
N ASP A 377 -7.12 -14.38 -3.21
CA ASP A 377 -6.32 -15.43 -3.84
C ASP A 377 -5.40 -16.11 -2.82
N LYS A 378 -4.82 -15.35 -1.87
CA LYS A 378 -4.06 -15.88 -0.74
C LYS A 378 -4.82 -16.97 0.02
N TYR A 379 -6.03 -16.67 0.43
CA TYR A 379 -6.82 -17.60 1.25
C TYR A 379 -7.66 -18.58 0.42
N LYS A 380 -7.79 -18.37 -0.89
CA LYS A 380 -8.36 -19.35 -1.82
C LYS A 380 -7.40 -20.50 -2.08
N TYR A 381 -6.12 -20.21 -2.34
CA TYR A 381 -5.12 -21.23 -2.68
C TYR A 381 -4.33 -21.72 -1.48
N GLU A 382 -4.24 -20.89 -0.43
CA GLU A 382 -3.55 -21.23 0.82
C GLU A 382 -2.13 -21.78 0.60
N LEU A 383 -1.40 -21.29 -0.40
CA LEU A 383 -0.06 -21.80 -0.69
C LEU A 383 0.90 -21.52 0.48
N TRP A 384 1.64 -22.55 0.89
CA TRP A 384 2.66 -22.41 1.92
C TRP A 384 3.75 -21.40 1.57
N ARG A 385 4.45 -20.98 2.60
CA ARG A 385 5.57 -20.05 2.46
C ARG A 385 6.87 -20.81 2.19
N PRO A 386 7.81 -20.18 1.48
CA PRO A 386 9.17 -20.67 1.27
C PRO A 386 9.81 -21.46 2.41
N LEU A 387 9.80 -20.90 3.63
CA LEU A 387 10.41 -21.55 4.80
C LEU A 387 9.78 -22.92 5.08
N THR A 388 8.45 -22.98 5.16
CA THR A 388 7.71 -24.21 5.40
C THR A 388 7.94 -25.21 4.26
N GLY A 389 7.90 -24.76 3.00
CA GLY A 389 8.11 -25.63 1.84
C GLY A 389 9.51 -26.24 1.80
N VAL A 390 10.55 -25.44 2.06
CA VAL A 390 11.93 -25.95 2.12
C VAL A 390 12.11 -26.89 3.31
N HIS A 391 11.46 -26.64 4.44
CA HIS A 391 11.54 -27.52 5.61
C HIS A 391 10.81 -28.84 5.44
N ALA A 392 9.63 -28.81 4.83
CA ALA A 392 8.65 -29.89 4.90
C ALA A 392 8.28 -30.46 3.52
N ASP A 393 9.15 -30.27 2.51
CA ASP A 393 8.95 -30.90 1.21
C ASP A 393 8.67 -32.41 1.35
N PRO A 394 7.59 -32.92 0.73
CA PRO A 394 7.12 -34.27 1.00
C PRO A 394 7.98 -35.37 0.37
N SER A 395 8.96 -35.04 -0.50
CA SER A 395 9.96 -36.02 -0.96
C SER A 395 10.97 -36.42 0.13
N GLY A 396 10.97 -35.73 1.28
CA GLY A 396 11.85 -36.03 2.41
C GLY A 396 13.23 -35.36 2.33
N PRO A 397 14.12 -35.59 3.31
CA PRO A 397 15.39 -34.89 3.41
C PRO A 397 16.44 -35.36 2.40
N VAL A 398 17.42 -34.51 2.09
CA VAL A 398 18.61 -34.90 1.30
C VAL A 398 19.41 -36.04 1.94
N PRO A 399 20.09 -36.88 1.12
CA PRO A 399 20.20 -36.78 -0.35
C PRO A 399 19.02 -37.42 -1.12
N GLY A 400 18.07 -38.08 -0.43
CA GLY A 400 16.97 -38.81 -1.05
C GLY A 400 15.77 -37.96 -1.48
N GLY A 401 15.67 -36.72 -1.00
CA GLY A 401 14.62 -35.77 -1.36
C GLY A 401 15.08 -34.31 -1.30
N SER A 402 14.12 -33.38 -1.26
CA SER A 402 14.34 -31.94 -1.40
C SER A 402 14.18 -31.12 -0.12
N SER A 403 13.75 -31.72 0.99
CA SER A 403 13.62 -31.03 2.28
C SER A 403 14.99 -30.64 2.87
N ARG A 404 15.02 -29.48 3.54
CA ARG A 404 16.14 -28.95 4.35
C ARG A 404 15.59 -28.43 5.69
N PRO A 405 15.38 -29.30 6.70
CA PRO A 405 14.73 -28.92 7.97
C PRO A 405 15.45 -27.84 8.78
N THR A 406 16.75 -27.62 8.53
CA THR A 406 17.57 -26.62 9.23
C THR A 406 17.83 -25.35 8.41
N TRP A 407 17.24 -25.23 7.22
CA TRP A 407 17.42 -24.04 6.38
C TRP A 407 16.82 -22.80 7.07
N ARG A 408 17.51 -21.66 6.97
CA ARG A 408 17.01 -20.38 7.47
C ARG A 408 16.84 -19.42 6.31
N VAL A 409 15.79 -18.63 6.39
CA VAL A 409 15.43 -17.59 5.42
C VAL A 409 15.99 -16.25 5.89
N LEU A 410 16.33 -15.34 4.96
CA LEU A 410 16.67 -13.93 5.29
C LEU A 410 15.53 -13.29 6.11
N GLY A 411 14.29 -13.59 5.70
CA GLY A 411 13.07 -13.18 6.39
C GLY A 411 12.61 -11.78 6.01
N ALA A 412 11.36 -11.47 6.35
CA ALA A 412 10.93 -10.08 6.47
C ALA A 412 11.73 -9.44 7.61
N PRO A 413 12.37 -8.27 7.39
CA PRO A 413 13.20 -7.64 8.41
C PRO A 413 12.34 -7.09 9.54
N ALA A 414 12.65 -7.47 10.79
CA ALA A 414 12.03 -6.91 11.99
C ALA A 414 12.71 -5.60 12.42
N THR A 415 12.79 -4.64 11.50
CA THR A 415 13.50 -3.37 11.74
C THR A 415 12.93 -2.60 12.92
N ASN A 416 13.78 -1.95 13.71
CA ASN A 416 13.42 -1.23 14.95
C ASN A 416 12.79 -2.14 16.03
N SER A 417 13.15 -3.42 16.03
CA SER A 417 12.91 -4.35 17.13
C SER A 417 14.17 -5.18 17.40
N ASN A 418 14.15 -5.96 18.49
CA ASN A 418 15.18 -6.95 18.79
C ASN A 418 14.78 -8.36 18.30
N GLU A 419 13.76 -8.45 17.45
CA GLU A 419 13.26 -9.71 16.91
C GLU A 419 14.08 -10.13 15.68
N GLY A 420 14.11 -11.44 15.41
CA GLY A 420 14.72 -11.97 14.19
C GLY A 420 13.84 -11.73 12.96
N GLY A 421 14.38 -11.97 11.77
CA GLY A 421 13.58 -11.98 10.54
C GLY A 421 12.43 -12.99 10.64
N PHE A 422 11.26 -12.64 10.11
CA PHE A 422 10.02 -13.40 10.28
C PHE A 422 9.35 -13.72 8.94
N LYS A 423 8.30 -14.54 8.97
CA LYS A 423 7.39 -14.78 7.85
C LYS A 423 6.08 -14.02 8.08
N PRO A 424 5.62 -13.16 7.16
CA PRO A 424 4.34 -12.51 7.35
C PRO A 424 3.17 -13.51 7.48
N PRO A 425 2.19 -13.27 8.38
CA PRO A 425 1.22 -14.26 8.88
C PRO A 425 0.03 -14.49 7.93
N PHE A 426 0.32 -14.80 6.67
CA PHE A 426 -0.66 -15.07 5.62
C PHE A 426 -0.05 -15.92 4.48
N PRO A 427 -0.86 -16.61 3.67
CA PRO A 427 -0.39 -17.45 2.56
C PRO A 427 0.50 -16.72 1.55
N ALA A 428 1.32 -17.48 0.83
CA ALA A 428 2.36 -16.93 -0.04
C ALA A 428 1.81 -16.34 -1.35
N HIS A 429 0.87 -17.04 -1.98
CA HIS A 429 0.43 -16.73 -3.34
C HIS A 429 -0.91 -15.98 -3.37
N SER A 430 -1.02 -14.81 -3.98
CA SER A 430 0.03 -14.05 -4.69
C SER A 430 0.83 -13.17 -3.74
N SER A 431 2.01 -12.69 -4.15
CA SER A 431 2.76 -11.73 -3.34
C SER A 431 2.04 -10.39 -3.26
N GLY A 432 1.68 -9.95 -2.05
CA GLY A 432 1.05 -8.64 -1.84
C GLY A 432 1.95 -7.49 -2.30
N ASN A 433 3.26 -7.58 -2.03
CA ASN A 433 4.22 -6.58 -2.49
C ASN A 433 4.26 -6.46 -4.02
N ALA A 434 4.30 -7.59 -4.73
CA ALA A 434 4.28 -7.58 -6.18
C ALA A 434 2.98 -6.95 -6.72
N THR A 435 1.82 -7.34 -6.16
CA THR A 435 0.53 -6.81 -6.57
C THR A 435 0.40 -5.30 -6.31
N PHE A 436 0.67 -4.84 -5.08
CA PHE A 436 0.56 -3.42 -4.75
C PHE A 436 1.55 -2.56 -5.53
N GLY A 437 2.82 -2.99 -5.64
CA GLY A 437 3.85 -2.27 -6.38
C GLY A 437 3.53 -2.16 -7.86
N ALA A 438 3.17 -3.28 -8.51
CA ALA A 438 2.77 -3.29 -9.92
C ALA A 438 1.59 -2.35 -10.16
N THR A 439 0.55 -2.40 -9.32
CA THR A 439 -0.62 -1.53 -9.44
C THR A 439 -0.26 -0.06 -9.24
N ALA A 440 0.47 0.29 -8.18
CA ALA A 440 0.82 1.67 -7.88
C ALA A 440 1.64 2.30 -9.02
N PHE A 441 2.65 1.59 -9.50
CA PHE A 441 3.53 2.11 -10.55
C PHE A 441 2.90 2.05 -11.93
N GLN A 442 2.04 1.07 -12.23
CA GLN A 442 1.29 1.06 -13.49
C GLN A 442 0.27 2.20 -13.54
N MET A 443 -0.39 2.54 -12.43
CA MET A 443 -1.33 3.67 -12.39
C MET A 443 -0.62 5.00 -12.53
N ALA A 444 0.55 5.15 -11.90
CA ALA A 444 1.39 6.32 -12.15
C ALA A 444 1.83 6.40 -13.62
N ARG A 445 2.29 5.29 -14.21
CA ARG A 445 2.67 5.23 -15.64
C ARG A 445 1.53 5.67 -16.56
N LEU A 446 0.34 5.11 -16.37
CA LEU A 446 -0.85 5.46 -17.18
C LEU A 446 -1.23 6.93 -17.01
N PHE A 447 -1.18 7.47 -15.79
CA PHE A 447 -1.47 8.87 -15.53
C PHE A 447 -0.50 9.80 -16.28
N TYR A 448 0.81 9.55 -16.22
CA TYR A 448 1.79 10.41 -16.88
C TYR A 448 1.83 10.21 -18.40
N ASP A 449 1.55 9.01 -18.89
CA ASP A 449 1.36 8.75 -20.32
C ASP A 449 0.17 9.55 -20.86
N GLN A 450 -0.97 9.53 -20.17
CA GLN A 450 -2.14 10.34 -20.52
C GLN A 450 -1.85 11.84 -20.45
N ARG A 451 -1.00 12.30 -19.50
CA ARG A 451 -0.57 13.71 -19.43
C ARG A 451 0.29 14.14 -20.63
N GLY A 452 0.92 13.18 -21.31
CA GLY A 452 1.89 13.42 -22.38
C GLY A 452 3.34 13.49 -21.92
N ASP A 453 3.64 13.08 -20.68
CA ASP A 453 4.95 13.19 -20.08
C ASP A 453 5.79 11.93 -20.22
N SER A 454 7.07 12.10 -20.53
CA SER A 454 8.05 11.02 -20.58
C SER A 454 8.70 10.72 -19.22
N VAL A 455 7.93 10.78 -18.11
CA VAL A 455 8.45 10.60 -16.73
C VAL A 455 9.14 9.24 -16.53
N PHE A 456 8.68 8.21 -17.24
CA PHE A 456 9.20 6.83 -17.11
C PHE A 456 9.99 6.35 -18.32
N VAL A 457 10.30 7.22 -19.28
CA VAL A 457 11.17 6.88 -20.41
C VAL A 457 12.61 7.06 -19.93
N GLN A 458 13.40 5.98 -19.96
CA GLN A 458 14.84 6.14 -19.85
C GLN A 458 15.29 6.91 -21.08
N ASP A 459 15.95 8.05 -20.86
CA ASP A 459 16.72 8.75 -21.88
C ASP A 459 17.87 7.80 -22.26
N ASP A 460 17.62 6.88 -23.20
CA ASP A 460 18.68 6.16 -23.85
C ASP A 460 19.39 7.21 -24.70
N GLY A 461 20.60 7.62 -24.31
CA GLY A 461 21.36 8.69 -24.96
C GLY A 461 21.77 8.40 -26.42
N SER A 462 20.89 7.84 -27.24
CA SER A 462 21.07 7.45 -28.63
C SER A 462 19.78 7.64 -29.44
N ARG A 463 19.34 8.88 -29.59
CA ARG A 463 18.69 9.31 -30.84
C ARG A 463 19.49 10.46 -31.44
N SER A 464 20.62 10.10 -32.05
CA SER A 464 21.19 10.90 -33.11
C SER A 464 20.15 11.01 -34.23
N ASP A 465 19.76 12.25 -34.48
CA ASP A 465 18.99 12.76 -35.59
C ASP A 465 19.16 11.93 -36.87
N LYS A 466 18.16 11.12 -37.22
CA LYS A 466 18.04 10.52 -38.57
C LYS A 466 17.17 11.43 -39.41
N SER A 467 17.67 12.64 -39.69
CA SER A 467 17.08 13.52 -40.70
C SER A 467 18.14 14.24 -41.52
N SER A 468 19.03 13.48 -42.18
CA SER A 468 19.80 13.98 -43.33
C SER A 468 20.25 12.81 -44.21
N PRO A 469 19.94 12.79 -45.52
CA PRO A 469 20.53 11.82 -46.44
C PRO A 469 22.03 12.14 -46.62
N PRO A 470 22.90 11.12 -46.78
CA PRO A 470 24.33 11.33 -46.86
C PRO A 470 24.70 12.14 -48.11
N GLN A 471 25.41 13.25 -47.93
CA GLN A 471 26.08 13.94 -49.02
C GLN A 471 27.28 13.11 -49.49
N ASP A 472 27.31 12.82 -50.79
CA ASP A 472 28.47 12.25 -51.48
C ASP A 472 29.73 13.09 -51.23
N GLN A 473 30.75 12.48 -50.62
CA GLN A 473 32.12 12.95 -50.73
C GLN A 473 32.91 12.04 -51.69
N PRO A 474 33.64 12.60 -52.67
CA PRO A 474 34.44 11.81 -53.60
C PRO A 474 35.69 11.24 -52.91
N PRO A 475 36.28 10.16 -53.44
CA PRO A 475 37.43 9.52 -52.82
C PRO A 475 38.66 10.44 -52.91
N ARG A 476 39.33 10.67 -51.78
CA ARG A 476 40.68 11.22 -51.78
C ARG A 476 41.67 10.09 -52.00
N SER A 477 42.39 10.21 -53.11
CA SER A 477 43.65 9.55 -53.42
C SER A 477 44.75 9.96 -52.44
N GLU A 478 45.34 8.99 -51.75
CA GLU A 478 46.76 8.57 -51.77
C GLU A 478 47.07 7.71 -50.54
#